data_AF-A0A428QKX5-F1
#
_entry.id   AF-A0A428QKX5-F1
#
_cell.length_a   1.000
_cell.length_b   1.000
_cell.length_c   1.000
_cell.angle_alpha   90.00
_cell.angle_beta   90.00
_cell.angle_gamma   90.00
#
_symmetry.space_group_name_H-M   'P 1'
#
loop_
_entity.id
_entity.type
_entity.pdbx_description
1 polymer ?
#
loop_
_entity_poly.entity_id
_entity_poly.type
_entity_poly.pdbx_seq_one_letter_code
_entity_poly.pdbx_strand_id
1 'polypeptide(L)'
;MRPFLHIKRSTRKASTRVTEEMLVAGTPLAEKLRDTGLWRWQRGRRPSKGVPLGDRHRVNIVSEKLCDDIANYMGNSLDRHRGCDLIDINPGAGLWSRTLHDLVQPRKHILMEPDLEVYGPMLSDLIERPNVQLLPKAGILWREVNDMLATCISPEKKADPNAVPERNDTLLVNINLSFAPPKKFQMFECVSTMVLYQLMSSIKTASLFQQYGLVRMLIWVNDDGKRRLLPHSATRRKRSTFEAELACEWIHEIAGKDIEFEAQELRDEWINLESGYNTLSRMKKAGLTMPSDRETFLYKTVTADESLMGEKLAGVRRPILSRPYRSELEDLESDFATSEGTEASKRLKALRYREKYDLEDSNTYNDLIMQGEEASRLWKTDPVAFAAADAAWNAKIDTLKKNTRKEFVIFRDNYHLFRQDPHMLHWDRRPFEPLAVRADEFYPQVPCALLDLQPKTMHHNLRQHGPNARAGSLADAILRFWYGYSLYPVSKAMDSLWPGFGKNFPEITCLRDPAKGGSPLSGDGEIPARCVNEKQWVEIVETFMNWPFVPEYQELVGRLMDEGESEDEDDAKSGAMGGSLHM
;
A
#
# COMPACT_ATOMS: atom_id res chain seq x y z
N MET A 1 -19.00 21.23 19.20
CA MET A 1 -19.87 20.07 18.92
C MET A 1 -19.03 19.05 18.18
N ARG A 2 -18.66 17.94 18.83
CA ARG A 2 -17.94 16.82 18.19
C ARG A 2 -18.98 15.79 17.76
N PRO A 3 -19.05 15.36 16.49
CA PRO A 3 -19.93 14.27 16.14
C PRO A 3 -19.39 12.98 16.74
N PHE A 4 -20.29 12.33 17.46
CA PHE A 4 -20.26 11.01 18.08
C PHE A 4 -19.41 9.96 17.35
N LEU A 5 -18.59 9.22 18.12
CA LEU A 5 -17.77 8.11 17.62
C LEU A 5 -17.97 6.89 18.52
N HIS A 6 -18.78 5.94 18.07
CA HIS A 6 -18.69 4.55 18.55
C HIS A 6 -17.56 3.87 17.79
N ILE A 7 -16.41 3.69 18.45
CA ILE A 7 -15.19 3.15 17.84
C ILE A 7 -15.36 1.65 17.61
N LYS A 8 -15.61 1.22 16.37
CA LYS A 8 -15.57 -0.20 16.03
C LYS A 8 -14.12 -0.65 15.85
N ARG A 9 -13.53 -1.19 16.93
CA ARG A 9 -12.23 -1.89 16.87
C ARG A 9 -12.32 -3.10 15.92
N SER A 10 -11.69 -3.02 14.74
CA SER A 10 -11.46 -4.20 13.89
C SER A 10 -10.13 -4.86 14.27
N THR A 11 -10.13 -5.65 15.34
CA THR A 11 -9.01 -6.56 15.67
C THR A 11 -9.47 -8.01 15.63
N ARG A 12 -10.17 -8.42 14.57
CA ARG A 12 -10.32 -9.86 14.29
C ARG A 12 -9.11 -10.29 13.48
N LYS A 13 -8.18 -11.01 14.13
CA LYS A 13 -7.17 -11.82 13.43
C LYS A 13 -7.91 -12.67 12.39
N ALA A 14 -7.43 -12.70 11.15
CA ALA A 14 -7.97 -13.56 10.11
C ALA A 14 -8.10 -14.99 10.68
N SER A 15 -9.33 -15.51 10.70
CA SER A 15 -9.58 -16.88 11.13
C SER A 15 -8.76 -17.80 10.23
N THR A 16 -8.02 -18.74 10.83
CA THR A 16 -7.27 -19.76 10.08
C THR A 16 -8.19 -20.78 9.39
N ARG A 17 -9.51 -20.61 9.49
CA ARG A 17 -10.54 -21.49 8.95
C ARG A 17 -11.71 -20.68 8.40
N VAL A 18 -12.27 -21.16 7.30
CA VAL A 18 -13.59 -20.73 6.82
C VAL A 18 -14.64 -21.24 7.81
N THR A 19 -15.45 -20.35 8.37
CA THR A 19 -16.53 -20.69 9.31
C THR A 19 -17.86 -20.82 8.56
N GLU A 20 -18.85 -21.48 9.16
CA GLU A 20 -20.20 -21.58 8.57
C GLU A 20 -20.84 -20.20 8.36
N GLU A 21 -20.54 -19.21 9.22
CA GLU A 21 -20.98 -17.81 9.05
C GLU A 21 -20.46 -17.20 7.74
N MET A 22 -19.26 -17.58 7.30
CA MET A 22 -18.67 -17.10 6.04
C MET A 22 -19.28 -17.81 4.81
N LEU A 23 -20.03 -18.90 5.00
CA LEU A 23 -20.63 -19.69 3.91
C LEU A 23 -22.11 -19.36 3.67
N VAL A 24 -22.60 -18.26 4.25
CA VAL A 24 -23.94 -17.74 3.97
C VAL A 24 -23.96 -17.22 2.52
N ALA A 25 -24.86 -17.78 1.71
CA ALA A 25 -25.09 -17.33 0.35
C ALA A 25 -26.15 -16.22 0.35
N GLY A 26 -25.76 -15.01 -0.05
CA GLY A 26 -26.66 -13.85 -0.14
C GLY A 26 -27.14 -13.54 -1.56
N THR A 27 -26.56 -14.16 -2.58
CA THR A 27 -26.88 -13.92 -4.00
C THR A 27 -27.07 -15.23 -4.77
N PRO A 28 -27.78 -15.23 -5.91
CA PRO A 28 -27.96 -16.44 -6.71
C PRO A 28 -26.64 -17.09 -7.14
N LEU A 29 -25.60 -16.29 -7.40
CA LEU A 29 -24.28 -16.80 -7.74
C LEU A 29 -23.59 -17.44 -6.52
N ALA A 30 -23.73 -16.83 -5.34
CA ALA A 30 -23.25 -17.41 -4.09
C ALA A 30 -23.94 -18.74 -3.77
N GLU A 31 -25.23 -18.88 -4.09
CA GLU A 31 -25.96 -20.14 -3.94
C GLU A 31 -25.39 -21.23 -4.85
N LYS A 32 -25.15 -20.92 -6.13
CA LYS A 32 -24.50 -21.85 -7.07
C LYS A 32 -23.12 -22.29 -6.55
N LEU A 33 -22.32 -21.36 -6.02
CA LEU A 33 -21.01 -21.67 -5.44
C LEU A 33 -21.12 -22.51 -4.17
N ARG A 34 -22.10 -22.23 -3.30
CA ARG A 34 -22.38 -23.01 -2.10
C ARG A 34 -22.77 -24.45 -2.43
N ASP A 35 -23.59 -24.62 -3.47
CA ASP A 35 -24.14 -25.92 -3.86
C ASP A 35 -23.06 -26.85 -4.45
N THR A 36 -21.92 -26.30 -4.92
CA THR A 36 -20.74 -27.12 -5.28
C THR A 36 -20.16 -27.89 -4.08
N GLY A 37 -20.40 -27.41 -2.86
CA GLY A 37 -19.84 -27.99 -1.64
C GLY A 37 -18.33 -27.80 -1.46
N LEU A 38 -17.65 -27.07 -2.35
CA LEU A 38 -16.18 -26.96 -2.38
C LEU A 38 -15.58 -26.41 -1.07
N TRP A 39 -16.26 -25.45 -0.44
CA TRP A 39 -15.80 -24.79 0.80
C TRP A 39 -16.25 -25.49 2.10
N ARG A 40 -17.03 -26.58 2.04
CA ARG A 40 -17.40 -27.35 3.24
C ARG A 40 -16.21 -28.20 3.70
N TRP A 41 -15.49 -27.70 4.71
CA TRP A 41 -14.30 -28.34 5.25
C TRP A 41 -14.67 -29.55 6.14
N GLN A 42 -14.54 -30.78 5.63
CA GLN A 42 -14.57 -31.98 6.49
C GLN A 42 -13.14 -32.49 6.76
N ARG A 43 -12.68 -32.30 8.00
CA ARG A 43 -11.34 -32.75 8.43
C ARG A 43 -11.31 -34.29 8.49
N GLY A 44 -10.34 -34.91 7.81
CA GLY A 44 -10.07 -36.35 7.91
C GLY A 44 -11.03 -37.27 7.15
N ARG A 45 -11.97 -36.75 6.36
CA ARG A 45 -12.81 -37.55 5.46
C ARG A 45 -12.39 -37.33 4.01
N ARG A 46 -12.35 -38.41 3.22
CA ARG A 46 -12.24 -38.30 1.75
C ARG A 46 -13.39 -37.42 1.26
N PRO A 47 -13.17 -36.55 0.25
CA PRO A 47 -14.25 -35.77 -0.33
C PRO A 47 -15.41 -36.70 -0.70
N SER A 48 -16.63 -36.32 -0.34
CA SER A 48 -17.82 -37.08 -0.71
C SER A 48 -17.89 -37.23 -2.23
N LYS A 49 -18.33 -38.39 -2.71
CA LYS A 49 -18.60 -38.59 -4.15
C LYS A 49 -19.47 -37.45 -4.66
N GLY A 50 -18.99 -36.72 -5.68
CA GLY A 50 -19.72 -35.61 -6.32
C GLY A 50 -19.26 -34.19 -5.98
N VAL A 51 -18.31 -34.00 -5.04
CA VAL A 51 -17.68 -32.67 -4.83
C VAL A 51 -16.57 -32.48 -5.88
N PRO A 52 -16.59 -31.39 -6.67
CA PRO A 52 -15.58 -31.13 -7.70
C PRO A 52 -14.19 -30.90 -7.10
N LEU A 53 -13.15 -31.20 -7.86
CA LEU A 53 -11.77 -30.91 -7.48
C LEU A 53 -11.47 -29.44 -7.84
N GLY A 54 -11.13 -28.62 -6.85
CA GLY A 54 -10.77 -27.21 -7.07
C GLY A 54 -10.13 -26.55 -5.85
N ASP A 55 -9.61 -25.33 -6.03
CA ASP A 55 -8.97 -24.58 -4.94
C ASP A 55 -10.00 -24.05 -3.93
N ARG A 56 -10.03 -24.69 -2.76
CA ARG A 56 -10.95 -24.40 -1.65
C ARG A 56 -10.67 -23.08 -0.93
N HIS A 57 -9.59 -22.39 -1.28
CA HIS A 57 -9.26 -21.10 -0.69
C HIS A 57 -9.81 -19.94 -1.53
N ARG A 58 -10.27 -20.15 -2.77
CA ARG A 58 -10.71 -19.05 -3.65
C ARG A 58 -11.82 -18.22 -3.02
N VAL A 59 -11.72 -16.90 -3.17
CA VAL A 59 -12.82 -15.97 -2.91
C VAL A 59 -13.32 -15.40 -4.24
N ASN A 60 -14.63 -15.47 -4.45
CA ASN A 60 -15.30 -15.02 -5.66
C ASN A 60 -16.10 -13.76 -5.38
N ILE A 61 -16.13 -12.84 -6.35
CA ILE A 61 -17.04 -11.69 -6.33
C ILE A 61 -18.42 -12.18 -6.77
N VAL A 62 -19.46 -11.89 -5.98
CA VAL A 62 -20.81 -12.43 -6.20
C VAL A 62 -21.93 -11.37 -6.19
N SER A 63 -21.57 -10.09 -6.03
CA SER A 63 -22.50 -8.96 -6.05
C SER A 63 -22.43 -8.23 -7.40
N GLU A 64 -23.52 -8.29 -8.18
CA GLU A 64 -23.68 -7.52 -9.42
C GLU A 64 -23.58 -6.02 -9.14
N LYS A 65 -24.27 -5.56 -8.08
CA LYS A 65 -24.24 -4.16 -7.66
C LYS A 65 -22.82 -3.65 -7.40
N LEU A 66 -21.96 -4.45 -6.76
CA LEU A 66 -20.57 -4.05 -6.53
C LEU A 66 -19.81 -3.87 -7.85
N CYS A 67 -20.00 -4.79 -8.80
CA CYS A 67 -19.38 -4.69 -10.11
C CYS A 67 -19.87 -3.46 -10.88
N ASP A 68 -21.18 -3.16 -10.85
CA ASP A 68 -21.78 -1.99 -11.48
C ASP A 68 -21.30 -0.68 -10.84
N ASP A 69 -21.25 -0.61 -9.51
CA ASP A 69 -20.75 0.56 -8.78
C ASP A 69 -19.29 0.85 -9.16
N ILE A 70 -18.44 -0.18 -9.19
CA ILE A 70 -17.05 -0.06 -9.62
C ILE A 70 -16.99 0.38 -11.10
N ALA A 71 -17.73 -0.28 -11.98
CA ALA A 71 -17.78 0.01 -13.41
C ALA A 71 -18.12 1.48 -13.69
N ASN A 72 -19.13 2.01 -13.02
CA ASN A 72 -19.54 3.41 -13.15
C ASN A 72 -18.50 4.37 -12.56
N TYR A 73 -17.83 3.98 -11.48
CA TYR A 73 -16.88 4.84 -10.77
C TYR A 73 -15.53 4.96 -11.49
N MET A 74 -15.00 3.87 -12.05
CA MET A 74 -13.69 3.84 -12.72
C MET A 74 -13.76 3.70 -14.24
N GLY A 75 -14.95 3.52 -14.82
CA GLY A 75 -15.16 3.19 -16.24
C GLY A 75 -14.48 4.16 -17.20
N ASN A 76 -14.59 5.46 -16.94
CA ASN A 76 -13.94 6.50 -17.77
C ASN A 76 -12.41 6.32 -17.83
N SER A 77 -11.78 5.83 -16.76
CA SER A 77 -10.33 5.56 -16.75
C SER A 77 -9.96 4.36 -17.64
N LEU A 78 -10.90 3.46 -17.91
CA LEU A 78 -10.74 2.26 -18.75
C LEU A 78 -11.06 2.53 -20.22
N ASP A 79 -11.64 3.68 -20.58
CA ASP A 79 -11.97 4.01 -21.97
C ASP A 79 -10.77 3.92 -22.92
N ARG A 80 -9.56 4.25 -22.43
CA ARG A 80 -8.32 4.10 -23.20
C ARG A 80 -7.99 2.64 -23.57
N HIS A 81 -8.55 1.67 -22.85
CA HIS A 81 -8.39 0.23 -23.12
C HIS A 81 -9.55 -0.35 -23.95
N ARG A 82 -10.44 0.47 -24.51
CA ARG A 82 -11.47 -0.04 -25.42
C ARG A 82 -10.83 -0.76 -26.61
N GLY A 83 -11.25 -2.00 -26.87
CA GLY A 83 -10.65 -2.83 -27.90
C GLY A 83 -9.26 -3.38 -27.54
N CYS A 84 -8.91 -3.46 -26.26
CA CYS A 84 -7.66 -4.11 -25.85
C CYS A 84 -7.72 -5.65 -26.02
N ASP A 85 -6.57 -6.30 -25.86
CA ASP A 85 -6.53 -7.72 -25.53
C ASP A 85 -6.64 -7.80 -23.99
N LEU A 86 -7.64 -8.51 -23.47
CA LEU A 86 -7.90 -8.64 -22.02
C LEU A 86 -7.41 -10.01 -21.55
N ILE A 87 -6.44 -10.04 -20.64
CA ILE A 87 -5.98 -11.25 -19.96
C ILE A 87 -6.65 -11.30 -18.59
N ASP A 88 -7.41 -12.34 -18.33
CA ASP A 88 -8.11 -12.54 -17.05
C ASP A 88 -7.61 -13.82 -16.36
N ILE A 89 -6.94 -13.64 -15.23
CA ILE A 89 -6.32 -14.71 -14.46
C ILE A 89 -7.14 -15.01 -13.23
N ASN A 90 -7.51 -16.29 -13.10
CA ASN A 90 -8.38 -16.80 -12.04
C ASN A 90 -9.74 -16.09 -11.99
N PRO A 91 -10.50 -16.04 -13.11
CA PRO A 91 -11.80 -15.38 -13.15
C PRO A 91 -12.81 -15.99 -12.17
N GLY A 92 -12.64 -17.27 -11.79
CA GLY A 92 -13.53 -17.97 -10.88
C GLY A 92 -14.96 -17.97 -11.42
N ALA A 93 -15.91 -17.48 -10.63
CA ALA A 93 -17.31 -17.38 -11.05
C ALA A 93 -17.55 -16.38 -12.22
N GLY A 94 -16.58 -15.53 -12.56
CA GLY A 94 -16.57 -14.71 -13.77
C GLY A 94 -17.45 -13.46 -13.77
N LEU A 95 -18.01 -13.07 -12.61
CA LEU A 95 -18.92 -11.92 -12.55
C LEU A 95 -18.22 -10.60 -12.91
N TRP A 96 -17.07 -10.35 -12.29
CA TRP A 96 -16.24 -9.19 -12.63
C TRP A 96 -15.68 -9.27 -14.05
N SER A 97 -15.31 -10.47 -14.51
CA SER A 97 -14.84 -10.74 -15.87
C SER A 97 -15.84 -10.33 -16.94
N ARG A 98 -17.14 -10.61 -16.73
CA ARG A 98 -18.23 -10.16 -17.62
C ARG A 98 -18.33 -8.64 -17.64
N THR A 99 -18.31 -8.03 -16.46
CA THR A 99 -18.35 -6.58 -16.31
C THR A 99 -17.20 -5.91 -17.07
N LEU A 100 -15.97 -6.38 -16.88
CA LEU A 100 -14.80 -5.87 -17.59
C LEU A 100 -14.89 -6.08 -19.10
N HIS A 101 -15.33 -7.25 -19.55
CA HIS A 101 -15.49 -7.52 -20.97
C HIS A 101 -16.46 -6.54 -21.62
N ASP A 102 -17.59 -6.25 -20.97
CA ASP A 102 -18.60 -5.33 -21.49
C ASP A 102 -18.10 -3.88 -21.49
N LEU A 103 -17.32 -3.49 -20.47
CA LEU A 103 -16.70 -2.16 -20.36
C LEU A 103 -15.66 -1.90 -21.46
N VAL A 104 -14.70 -2.81 -21.62
CA VAL A 104 -13.53 -2.59 -22.50
C VAL A 104 -13.72 -3.16 -23.90
N GLN A 105 -14.77 -3.96 -24.15
CA GLN A 105 -15.10 -4.52 -25.47
C GLN A 105 -13.87 -5.11 -26.17
N PRO A 106 -13.20 -6.11 -25.57
CA PRO A 106 -11.88 -6.52 -25.98
C PRO A 106 -11.89 -7.19 -27.37
N ARG A 107 -10.83 -7.03 -28.14
CA ARG A 107 -10.62 -7.80 -29.39
C ARG A 107 -10.47 -9.29 -29.09
N LYS A 108 -9.83 -9.59 -27.97
CA LYS A 108 -9.58 -10.94 -27.47
C LYS A 108 -9.64 -10.94 -25.95
N HIS A 109 -10.42 -11.85 -25.36
CA HIS A 109 -10.52 -12.02 -23.92
C HIS A 109 -10.03 -13.42 -23.54
N ILE A 110 -8.87 -13.50 -22.90
CA ILE A 110 -8.20 -14.76 -22.55
C ILE A 110 -8.47 -15.05 -21.08
N LEU A 111 -9.20 -16.13 -20.80
CA LEU A 111 -9.50 -16.60 -19.45
C LEU A 111 -8.51 -17.71 -19.07
N MET A 112 -7.74 -17.52 -18.00
CA MET A 112 -6.87 -18.55 -17.41
C MET A 112 -7.51 -19.11 -16.13
N GLU A 113 -8.22 -20.23 -16.24
CA GLU A 113 -8.95 -20.85 -15.13
C GLU A 113 -8.59 -22.36 -15.01
N PRO A 114 -7.82 -22.77 -13.99
CA PRO A 114 -7.48 -24.19 -13.81
C PRO A 114 -8.65 -25.05 -13.33
N ASP A 115 -9.61 -24.52 -12.57
CA ASP A 115 -10.64 -25.31 -11.89
C ASP A 115 -11.94 -25.41 -12.72
N LEU A 116 -11.84 -25.91 -13.96
CA LEU A 116 -12.97 -25.95 -14.92
C LEU A 116 -14.16 -26.80 -14.47
N GLU A 117 -13.95 -27.85 -13.67
CA GLU A 117 -15.05 -28.65 -13.12
C GLU A 117 -16.00 -27.81 -12.25
N VAL A 118 -15.44 -26.81 -11.56
CA VAL A 118 -16.18 -25.91 -10.68
C VAL A 118 -16.75 -24.74 -11.48
N TYR A 119 -15.88 -24.04 -12.23
CA TYR A 119 -16.21 -22.74 -12.79
C TYR A 119 -16.69 -22.78 -14.24
N GLY A 120 -16.38 -23.83 -15.00
CA GLY A 120 -16.77 -23.99 -16.40
C GLY A 120 -18.27 -23.73 -16.64
N PRO A 121 -19.19 -24.34 -15.85
CA PRO A 121 -20.62 -24.07 -15.98
C PRO A 121 -21.01 -22.61 -15.73
N MET A 122 -20.31 -21.92 -14.81
CA MET A 122 -20.58 -20.53 -14.44
C MET A 122 -20.00 -19.51 -15.44
N LEU A 123 -19.03 -19.94 -16.25
CA LEU A 123 -18.37 -19.16 -17.29
C LEU A 123 -18.96 -19.42 -18.69
N SER A 124 -19.91 -20.35 -18.82
CA SER A 124 -20.47 -20.80 -20.11
C SER A 124 -20.90 -19.65 -21.02
N ASP A 125 -21.66 -18.70 -20.48
CA ASP A 125 -22.15 -17.52 -21.19
C ASP A 125 -21.03 -16.59 -21.70
N LEU A 126 -19.93 -16.51 -20.97
CA LEU A 126 -18.75 -15.75 -21.37
C LEU A 126 -17.94 -16.52 -22.44
N ILE A 127 -17.77 -17.83 -22.26
CA ILE A 127 -16.99 -18.70 -23.16
C ILE A 127 -17.65 -18.83 -24.54
N GLU A 128 -18.98 -18.78 -24.61
CA GLU A 128 -19.73 -18.83 -25.87
C GLU A 128 -19.52 -17.60 -26.76
N ARG A 129 -18.97 -16.51 -26.22
CA ARG A 129 -18.66 -15.30 -27.01
C ARG A 129 -17.47 -15.56 -27.96
N PRO A 130 -17.54 -15.11 -29.22
CA PRO A 130 -16.58 -15.51 -30.26
C PRO A 130 -15.14 -15.01 -30.02
N ASN A 131 -14.98 -13.93 -29.28
CA ASN A 131 -13.69 -13.32 -28.94
C ASN A 131 -13.12 -13.79 -27.59
N VAL A 132 -13.78 -14.75 -26.92
CA VAL A 132 -13.34 -15.28 -25.62
C VAL A 132 -12.63 -16.61 -25.82
N GLN A 133 -11.46 -16.77 -25.20
CA GLN A 133 -10.66 -17.99 -25.22
C GLN A 133 -10.39 -18.47 -23.81
N LEU A 134 -10.90 -19.65 -23.47
CA LEU A 134 -10.63 -20.31 -22.18
C LEU A 134 -9.39 -21.18 -22.25
N LEU A 135 -8.49 -21.02 -21.29
CA LEU A 135 -7.28 -21.81 -21.10
C LEU A 135 -7.34 -22.50 -19.72
N PRO A 136 -7.34 -23.85 -19.65
CA PRO A 136 -7.28 -24.61 -18.40
C PRO A 136 -5.87 -24.58 -17.81
N LYS A 137 -5.39 -23.39 -17.46
CA LYS A 137 -4.02 -23.12 -17.01
C LYS A 137 -4.06 -22.24 -15.76
N ALA A 138 -3.17 -22.52 -14.83
CA ALA A 138 -2.96 -21.73 -13.63
C ALA A 138 -2.15 -20.47 -13.95
N GLY A 139 -2.80 -19.30 -13.97
CA GLY A 139 -2.14 -18.02 -14.20
C GLY A 139 -1.23 -17.53 -13.07
N ILE A 140 -1.06 -18.32 -12.00
CA ILE A 140 -0.03 -18.11 -10.97
C ILE A 140 1.30 -18.81 -11.31
N LEU A 141 1.32 -19.69 -12.32
CA LEU A 141 2.53 -20.39 -12.76
C LEU A 141 3.11 -19.69 -13.99
N TRP A 142 4.28 -19.06 -13.84
CA TRP A 142 4.90 -18.28 -14.93
C TRP A 142 5.22 -19.05 -16.19
N ARG A 143 5.49 -20.36 -16.09
CA ARG A 143 5.63 -21.20 -17.28
C ARG A 143 4.36 -21.17 -18.14
N GLU A 144 3.19 -21.25 -17.50
CA GLU A 144 1.90 -21.27 -18.18
C GLU A 144 1.46 -19.90 -18.66
N VAL A 145 1.79 -18.84 -17.90
CA VAL A 145 1.58 -17.46 -18.36
C VAL A 145 2.46 -17.15 -19.58
N ASN A 146 3.74 -17.51 -19.56
CA ASN A 146 4.62 -17.30 -20.71
C ASN A 146 4.17 -18.09 -21.94
N ASP A 147 3.71 -19.33 -21.76
CA ASP A 147 3.13 -20.13 -22.84
C ASP A 147 1.85 -19.51 -23.39
N MET A 148 0.96 -19.01 -22.51
CA MET A 148 -0.21 -18.22 -22.93
C MET A 148 0.21 -16.98 -23.72
N LEU A 149 1.17 -16.19 -23.24
CA LEU A 149 1.64 -14.99 -23.94
C LEU A 149 2.22 -15.34 -25.31
N ALA A 150 3.02 -16.40 -25.41
CA ALA A 150 3.63 -16.83 -26.68
C ALA A 150 2.60 -17.33 -27.71
N THR A 151 1.53 -18.00 -27.24
CA THR A 151 0.52 -18.61 -28.11
C THR A 151 -0.63 -17.67 -28.45
N CYS A 152 -1.02 -16.82 -27.50
CA CYS A 152 -2.26 -16.05 -27.57
C CYS A 152 -2.03 -14.57 -27.90
N ILE A 153 -0.81 -14.05 -27.69
CA ILE A 153 -0.44 -12.65 -27.94
C ILE A 153 0.71 -12.62 -28.96
N SER A 154 0.56 -11.85 -30.05
CA SER A 154 1.52 -11.83 -31.15
C SER A 154 2.95 -11.48 -30.69
N PRO A 155 3.97 -12.31 -30.99
CA PRO A 155 5.36 -12.04 -30.62
C PRO A 155 5.93 -10.75 -31.21
N GLU A 156 5.43 -10.33 -32.38
CA GLU A 156 5.80 -9.07 -33.05
C GLU A 156 5.42 -7.82 -32.25
N LYS A 157 4.50 -7.93 -31.28
CA LYS A 157 4.13 -6.83 -30.38
C LYS A 157 5.10 -6.65 -29.21
N LYS A 158 6.10 -7.52 -29.03
CA LYS A 158 7.05 -7.39 -27.93
C LYS A 158 7.90 -6.14 -28.13
N ALA A 159 8.04 -5.34 -27.08
CA ALA A 159 8.92 -4.20 -27.06
C ALA A 159 10.38 -4.66 -27.07
N ASP A 160 11.27 -3.83 -27.63
CA ASP A 160 12.71 -4.03 -27.46
C ASP A 160 13.07 -3.93 -25.97
N PRO A 161 13.66 -4.97 -25.35
CA PRO A 161 14.05 -4.94 -23.94
C PRO A 161 14.97 -3.76 -23.58
N ASN A 162 15.78 -3.29 -24.54
CA ASN A 162 16.72 -2.18 -24.32
C ASN A 162 16.06 -0.81 -24.50
N ALA A 163 14.97 -0.72 -25.27
CA ALA A 163 14.23 0.52 -25.44
C ALA A 163 13.62 1.00 -24.12
N VAL A 164 13.32 2.29 -24.06
CA VAL A 164 12.59 2.89 -22.94
C VAL A 164 11.15 2.37 -23.00
N PRO A 165 10.65 1.67 -21.96
CA PRO A 165 9.28 1.16 -21.99
C PRO A 165 8.26 2.29 -22.05
N GLU A 166 7.31 2.15 -22.97
CA GLU A 166 6.17 3.05 -23.12
C GLU A 166 4.89 2.45 -22.54
N ARG A 167 3.92 3.30 -22.24
CA ARG A 167 2.58 2.90 -21.78
C ARG A 167 1.88 2.02 -22.81
N ASN A 168 1.31 0.90 -22.37
CA ASN A 168 0.52 0.01 -23.22
C ASN A 168 -0.96 0.03 -22.82
N ASP A 169 -1.78 0.63 -23.69
CA ASP A 169 -3.25 0.64 -23.56
C ASP A 169 -3.94 -0.46 -24.41
N THR A 170 -3.16 -1.23 -25.19
CA THR A 170 -3.67 -2.31 -26.05
C THR A 170 -3.77 -3.67 -25.33
N LEU A 171 -3.24 -3.78 -24.12
CA LEU A 171 -3.28 -4.96 -23.27
C LEU A 171 -3.74 -4.54 -21.87
N LEU A 172 -4.72 -5.25 -21.32
CA LEU A 172 -5.19 -5.07 -19.94
C LEU A 172 -5.13 -6.41 -19.22
N VAL A 173 -4.64 -6.41 -17.99
CA VAL A 173 -4.53 -7.62 -17.17
C VAL A 173 -5.43 -7.51 -15.95
N ASN A 174 -6.35 -8.45 -15.78
CA ASN A 174 -7.16 -8.64 -14.59
C ASN A 174 -6.69 -9.91 -13.86
N ILE A 175 -6.57 -9.86 -12.53
CA ILE A 175 -6.11 -10.99 -11.72
C ILE A 175 -6.92 -11.07 -10.43
N ASN A 176 -7.46 -12.25 -10.12
CA ASN A 176 -7.97 -12.52 -8.77
C ASN A 176 -6.98 -13.36 -7.93
N LEU A 177 -6.45 -12.73 -6.88
CA LEU A 177 -5.55 -13.31 -5.88
C LEU A 177 -6.17 -13.32 -4.49
N SER A 178 -7.50 -13.30 -4.40
CA SER A 178 -8.21 -13.33 -3.12
C SER A 178 -8.37 -14.75 -2.59
N PHE A 179 -7.82 -15.03 -1.41
CA PHE A 179 -7.86 -16.36 -0.79
C PHE A 179 -8.30 -16.32 0.68
N ALA A 180 -9.24 -17.18 1.07
CA ALA A 180 -9.74 -17.32 2.44
C ALA A 180 -9.71 -18.78 2.92
N PRO A 181 -8.92 -19.13 3.95
CA PRO A 181 -7.86 -18.31 4.54
C PRO A 181 -6.69 -18.11 3.56
N PRO A 182 -5.82 -17.09 3.76
CA PRO A 182 -4.63 -16.89 2.94
C PRO A 182 -3.75 -18.15 2.87
N LYS A 183 -3.27 -18.49 1.67
CA LYS A 183 -2.43 -19.68 1.44
C LYS A 183 -0.97 -19.35 1.72
N LYS A 184 -0.40 -19.88 2.81
CA LYS A 184 1.04 -19.71 3.13
C LYS A 184 1.95 -20.25 2.03
N PHE A 185 3.09 -19.60 1.79
CA PHE A 185 4.03 -20.03 0.76
C PHE A 185 5.49 -19.70 1.10
N GLN A 186 6.27 -20.73 1.46
CA GLN A 186 7.71 -20.59 1.75
C GLN A 186 7.99 -19.42 2.72
N MET A 187 8.86 -18.48 2.34
CA MET A 187 9.23 -17.28 3.10
C MET A 187 8.18 -16.15 2.98
N PHE A 188 7.21 -16.28 2.06
CA PHE A 188 6.12 -15.32 1.94
C PHE A 188 4.96 -15.69 2.87
N GLU A 189 4.35 -14.68 3.48
CA GLU A 189 3.14 -14.85 4.30
C GLU A 189 2.04 -15.59 3.53
N CYS A 190 1.86 -15.26 2.25
CA CYS A 190 0.94 -15.96 1.38
C CYS A 190 1.29 -15.90 -0.11
N VAL A 191 0.65 -16.76 -0.91
CA VAL A 191 0.79 -16.83 -2.37
C VAL A 191 0.46 -15.48 -3.03
N SER A 192 -0.56 -14.76 -2.57
CA SER A 192 -0.94 -13.46 -3.14
C SER A 192 0.21 -12.46 -3.05
N THR A 193 0.85 -12.37 -1.89
CA THR A 193 2.03 -11.53 -1.66
C THR A 193 3.17 -11.91 -2.59
N MET A 194 3.45 -13.21 -2.73
CA MET A 194 4.49 -13.70 -3.64
C MET A 194 4.21 -13.27 -5.10
N VAL A 195 2.97 -13.43 -5.57
CA VAL A 195 2.60 -13.03 -6.93
C VAL A 195 2.71 -11.52 -7.11
N LEU A 196 2.23 -10.71 -6.16
CA LEU A 196 2.36 -9.25 -6.22
C LEU A 196 3.82 -8.80 -6.32
N TYR A 197 4.69 -9.38 -5.49
CA TYR A 197 6.13 -9.10 -5.55
C TYR A 197 6.72 -9.42 -6.93
N GLN A 198 6.35 -10.57 -7.50
CA GLN A 198 6.79 -10.98 -8.83
C GLN A 198 6.26 -10.05 -9.94
N LEU A 199 5.01 -9.59 -9.85
CA LEU A 199 4.46 -8.61 -10.79
C LEU A 199 5.21 -7.28 -10.71
N MET A 200 5.56 -6.81 -9.52
CA MET A 200 6.36 -5.59 -9.36
C MET A 200 7.77 -5.77 -9.93
N SER A 201 8.42 -6.90 -9.64
CA SER A 201 9.72 -7.25 -10.22
C SER A 201 9.67 -7.36 -11.76
N SER A 202 8.54 -7.77 -12.34
CA SER A 202 8.37 -7.88 -13.79
C SER A 202 8.41 -6.53 -14.51
N ILE A 203 8.02 -5.45 -13.83
CA ILE A 203 8.10 -4.08 -14.35
C ILE A 203 9.56 -3.69 -14.56
N LYS A 204 10.40 -3.88 -13.52
CA LYS A 204 11.84 -3.60 -13.58
C LYS A 204 12.53 -4.42 -14.67
N THR A 205 12.16 -5.69 -14.81
CA THR A 205 12.81 -6.65 -15.71
C THR A 205 12.23 -6.71 -17.12
N ALA A 206 11.24 -5.86 -17.43
CA ALA A 206 10.45 -5.92 -18.67
C ALA A 206 10.03 -7.37 -19.02
N SER A 207 9.59 -8.13 -18.02
CA SER A 207 9.23 -9.55 -18.14
C SER A 207 7.72 -9.77 -18.00
N LEU A 208 7.24 -11.00 -18.25
CA LEU A 208 5.81 -11.34 -18.26
C LEU A 208 5.02 -10.39 -19.18
N PHE A 209 3.95 -9.76 -18.67
CA PHE A 209 3.13 -8.80 -19.41
C PHE A 209 3.91 -7.56 -19.83
N GLN A 210 4.94 -7.20 -19.06
CA GLN A 210 5.71 -5.97 -19.29
C GLN A 210 6.67 -6.09 -20.48
N GLN A 211 6.80 -7.28 -21.08
CA GLN A 211 7.46 -7.49 -22.39
C GLN A 211 6.77 -6.74 -23.54
N TYR A 212 5.52 -6.32 -23.34
CA TYR A 212 4.73 -5.60 -24.34
C TYR A 212 4.67 -4.09 -24.05
N GLY A 213 5.44 -3.57 -23.10
CA GLY A 213 5.34 -2.19 -22.60
C GLY A 213 4.77 -2.13 -21.19
N LEU A 214 4.45 -0.94 -20.69
CA LEU A 214 3.95 -0.71 -19.33
C LEU A 214 2.45 -1.00 -19.26
N VAL A 215 2.13 -2.26 -18.99
CA VAL A 215 0.77 -2.82 -18.99
C VAL A 215 0.06 -2.57 -17.66
N ARG A 216 -1.14 -1.99 -17.73
CA ARG A 216 -2.00 -1.75 -16.57
C ARG A 216 -2.55 -3.06 -16.01
N MET A 217 -2.60 -3.18 -14.68
CA MET A 217 -3.08 -4.37 -13.98
C MET A 217 -4.18 -4.02 -12.97
N LEU A 218 -5.30 -4.74 -13.04
CA LEU A 218 -6.39 -4.72 -12.06
C LEU A 218 -6.30 -6.00 -11.22
N ILE A 219 -6.13 -5.87 -9.91
CA ILE A 219 -5.80 -7.01 -9.04
C ILE A 219 -6.72 -7.04 -7.83
N TRP A 220 -7.53 -8.10 -7.74
CA TRP A 220 -8.25 -8.42 -6.52
C TRP A 220 -7.32 -9.13 -5.52
N VAL A 221 -7.28 -8.62 -4.30
CA VAL A 221 -6.47 -9.16 -3.20
C VAL A 221 -7.32 -9.26 -1.93
N ASN A 222 -6.86 -10.05 -0.96
CA ASN A 222 -7.37 -9.93 0.39
C ASN A 222 -7.19 -8.50 0.91
N ASP A 223 -8.16 -7.98 1.67
CA ASP A 223 -8.11 -6.61 2.17
C ASP A 223 -6.83 -6.28 2.97
N ASP A 224 -6.33 -7.22 3.76
CA ASP A 224 -5.07 -7.03 4.50
C ASP A 224 -3.82 -6.93 3.59
N GLY A 225 -3.88 -7.52 2.39
CA GLY A 225 -2.78 -7.53 1.43
C GLY A 225 -2.52 -6.16 0.80
N LYS A 226 -3.53 -5.28 0.75
CA LYS A 226 -3.40 -3.96 0.09
C LYS A 226 -2.33 -3.07 0.73
N ARG A 227 -2.17 -3.17 2.06
CA ARG A 227 -1.22 -2.35 2.85
C ARG A 227 0.25 -2.59 2.51
N ARG A 228 0.58 -3.73 1.87
CA ARG A 228 1.96 -4.04 1.47
C ARG A 228 2.43 -3.16 0.31
N LEU A 229 1.52 -2.87 -0.63
CA LEU A 229 1.81 -2.04 -1.80
C LEU A 229 1.38 -0.58 -1.61
N LEU A 230 0.33 -0.34 -0.83
CA LEU A 230 -0.25 0.98 -0.61
C LEU A 230 -0.28 1.31 0.89
N PRO A 231 0.86 1.71 1.49
CA PRO A 231 0.88 2.09 2.89
C PRO A 231 0.29 3.48 3.09
N HIS A 232 -0.33 3.66 4.25
CA HIS A 232 -0.84 4.95 4.70
C HIS A 232 0.16 5.72 5.55
N SER A 233 1.26 5.11 6.01
CA SER A 233 2.18 5.77 6.93
C SER A 233 3.64 5.47 6.65
N ALA A 234 4.52 6.36 7.15
CA ALA A 234 5.97 6.22 7.07
C ALA A 234 6.48 4.93 7.75
N THR A 235 5.77 4.41 8.76
CA THR A 235 6.16 3.17 9.47
C THR A 235 5.92 1.91 8.64
N ARG A 236 4.95 1.96 7.72
CA ARG A 236 4.61 0.88 6.79
C ARG A 236 5.35 0.98 5.45
N ARG A 237 6.04 2.09 5.18
CA ARG A 237 6.87 2.24 3.97
C ARG A 237 8.13 1.38 4.08
N LYS A 238 8.04 0.16 3.52
CA LYS A 238 9.12 -0.83 3.47
C LYS A 238 9.73 -0.89 2.06
N ARG A 239 10.76 -1.74 1.89
CA ARG A 239 11.46 -1.92 0.62
C ARG A 239 10.50 -2.23 -0.54
N SER A 240 9.58 -3.17 -0.34
CA SER A 240 8.61 -3.58 -1.37
C SER A 240 7.66 -2.45 -1.78
N THR A 241 7.22 -1.61 -0.84
CA THR A 241 6.49 -0.38 -1.15
C THR A 241 7.34 0.55 -1.99
N PHE A 242 8.59 0.80 -1.59
CA PHE A 242 9.44 1.74 -2.30
C PHE A 242 9.75 1.28 -3.71
N GLU A 243 10.02 -0.01 -3.91
CA GLU A 243 10.14 -0.60 -5.24
C GLU A 243 8.87 -0.39 -6.07
N ALA A 244 7.69 -0.51 -5.46
CA ALA A 244 6.42 -0.23 -6.12
C ALA A 244 6.25 1.27 -6.47
N GLU A 245 6.68 2.20 -5.61
CA GLU A 245 6.71 3.64 -5.88
C GLU A 245 7.69 4.00 -7.03
N LEU A 246 8.81 3.30 -7.13
CA LEU A 246 9.76 3.45 -8.24
C LEU A 246 9.18 2.86 -9.53
N ALA A 247 8.43 1.77 -9.47
CA ALA A 247 7.92 1.03 -10.62
C ALA A 247 6.56 1.52 -11.15
N CYS A 248 5.73 2.15 -10.30
CA CYS A 248 4.36 2.55 -10.64
C CYS A 248 4.19 4.07 -10.67
N GLU A 249 3.39 4.53 -11.62
CA GLU A 249 2.89 5.91 -11.63
C GLU A 249 1.85 6.10 -10.53
N TRP A 250 1.00 5.08 -10.37
CA TRP A 250 0.01 5.02 -9.32
C TRP A 250 -0.34 3.58 -8.94
N ILE A 251 -0.79 3.47 -7.70
CA ILE A 251 -1.45 2.30 -7.12
C ILE A 251 -2.70 2.83 -6.43
N HIS A 252 -3.87 2.61 -7.03
CA HIS A 252 -5.13 3.06 -6.48
C HIS A 252 -5.88 1.91 -5.84
N GLU A 253 -6.41 2.13 -4.65
CA GLU A 253 -7.49 1.31 -4.12
C GLU A 253 -8.80 1.79 -4.73
N ILE A 254 -9.47 0.93 -5.51
CA ILE A 254 -10.76 1.26 -6.13
C ILE A 254 -11.91 0.92 -5.19
N ALA A 255 -11.81 -0.25 -4.56
CA ALA A 255 -12.78 -0.75 -3.62
C ALA A 255 -12.06 -1.57 -2.56
N GLY A 256 -12.51 -1.49 -1.32
CA GLY A 256 -11.98 -2.30 -0.23
C GLY A 256 -12.76 -2.09 1.06
N LYS A 257 -12.33 -2.76 2.13
CA LYS A 257 -13.00 -2.65 3.42
C LYS A 257 -12.77 -1.25 3.99
N ASP A 258 -13.85 -0.59 4.39
CA ASP A 258 -13.79 0.68 5.09
C ASP A 258 -13.20 0.48 6.50
N ILE A 259 -12.31 1.38 6.87
CA ILE A 259 -11.61 1.38 8.16
C ILE A 259 -11.68 2.78 8.71
N GLU A 260 -12.42 2.94 9.80
CA GLU A 260 -12.60 4.23 10.47
C GLU A 260 -11.27 4.78 11.00
N PHE A 261 -10.44 3.92 11.64
CA PHE A 261 -9.18 4.34 12.26
C PHE A 261 -8.11 3.23 12.27
N GLU A 262 -6.87 3.62 11.96
CA GLU A 262 -5.69 2.75 12.08
C GLU A 262 -4.85 3.14 13.31
N ALA A 263 -5.27 2.65 14.48
CA ALA A 263 -4.75 3.07 15.79
C ALA A 263 -3.25 2.78 16.06
N GLN A 264 -2.55 2.09 15.17
CA GLN A 264 -1.16 1.64 15.38
C GLN A 264 -0.12 2.38 14.53
N GLU A 265 -0.53 3.32 13.66
CA GLU A 265 0.38 3.91 12.68
C GLU A 265 0.93 5.29 13.09
N LEU A 266 0.42 5.86 14.18
CA LEU A 266 0.81 7.18 14.72
C LEU A 266 0.77 8.30 13.66
N ARG A 267 -0.10 8.15 12.67
CA ARG A 267 -0.38 9.17 11.67
C ARG A 267 -1.33 10.20 12.27
N ASP A 268 -1.05 11.47 12.02
CA ASP A 268 -1.91 12.58 12.46
C ASP A 268 -3.23 12.58 11.69
N GLU A 269 -4.37 12.61 12.39
CA GLU A 269 -5.69 12.67 11.75
C GLU A 269 -5.86 13.92 10.88
N TRP A 270 -5.15 15.02 11.16
CA TRP A 270 -5.18 16.17 10.26
C TRP A 270 -4.58 15.87 8.88
N ILE A 271 -3.60 14.97 8.80
CA ILE A 271 -3.07 14.51 7.51
C ILE A 271 -4.15 13.72 6.77
N ASN A 272 -4.86 12.82 7.46
CA ASN A 272 -5.95 12.03 6.86
C ASN A 272 -7.08 12.92 6.34
N LEU A 273 -7.49 13.92 7.13
CA LEU A 273 -8.53 14.87 6.75
C LEU A 273 -8.09 15.76 5.58
N GLU A 274 -6.89 16.35 5.63
CA GLU A 274 -6.37 17.19 4.55
C GLU A 274 -6.21 16.40 3.24
N SER A 275 -5.68 15.16 3.33
CA SER A 275 -5.60 14.20 2.22
C SER A 275 -6.99 13.86 1.66
N GLY A 276 -7.99 13.71 2.53
CA GLY A 276 -9.40 13.52 2.18
C GLY A 276 -10.01 14.74 1.45
N TYR A 277 -9.81 15.96 1.95
CA TYR A 277 -10.27 17.17 1.26
C TYR A 277 -9.59 17.36 -0.10
N ASN A 278 -8.29 17.10 -0.19
CA ASN A 278 -7.56 17.14 -1.46
C ASN A 278 -8.12 16.14 -2.46
N THR A 279 -8.48 14.95 -1.99
CA THR A 279 -9.14 13.90 -2.80
C THR A 279 -10.54 14.32 -3.22
N LEU A 280 -11.36 14.86 -2.30
CA LEU A 280 -12.70 15.38 -2.60
C LEU A 280 -12.64 16.50 -3.65
N SER A 281 -11.66 17.40 -3.56
CA SER A 281 -11.43 18.44 -4.58
C SER A 281 -11.10 17.84 -5.96
N ARG A 282 -10.30 16.76 -6.01
CA ARG A 282 -10.00 16.04 -7.27
C ARG A 282 -11.24 15.35 -7.83
N MET A 283 -12.04 14.70 -6.97
CA MET A 283 -13.30 14.06 -7.35
C MET A 283 -14.30 15.06 -7.93
N LYS A 284 -14.51 16.20 -7.26
CA LYS A 284 -15.39 17.28 -7.74
C LYS A 284 -14.93 17.81 -9.10
N LYS A 285 -13.63 18.04 -9.27
CA LYS A 285 -13.05 18.48 -10.56
C LYS A 285 -13.26 17.44 -11.67
N ALA A 286 -13.25 16.16 -11.34
CA ALA A 286 -13.50 15.06 -12.26
C ALA A 286 -14.99 14.75 -12.47
N GLY A 287 -15.90 15.43 -11.77
CA GLY A 287 -17.33 15.13 -11.80
C GLY A 287 -17.69 13.78 -11.18
N LEU A 288 -16.86 13.25 -10.29
CA LEU A 288 -17.06 11.97 -9.63
C LEU A 288 -17.83 12.15 -8.32
N THR A 289 -18.87 11.35 -8.13
CA THR A 289 -19.65 11.27 -6.90
C THR A 289 -19.68 9.82 -6.42
N MET A 290 -19.45 9.62 -5.12
CA MET A 290 -19.51 8.28 -4.54
C MET A 290 -20.98 7.83 -4.39
N PRO A 291 -21.33 6.56 -4.69
CA PRO A 291 -22.65 6.03 -4.39
C PRO A 291 -22.94 6.09 -2.89
N SER A 292 -24.15 6.50 -2.50
CA SER A 292 -24.51 6.79 -1.10
C SER A 292 -24.35 5.58 -0.16
N ASP A 293 -24.52 4.35 -0.65
CA ASP A 293 -24.33 3.14 0.14
C ASP A 293 -22.89 2.59 0.13
N ARG A 294 -21.96 3.32 -0.50
CA ARG A 294 -20.52 3.00 -0.59
C ARG A 294 -19.62 4.01 0.10
N GLU A 295 -20.22 5.06 0.67
CA GLU A 295 -19.51 6.12 1.36
C GLU A 295 -18.69 5.62 2.54
N THR A 296 -17.38 5.82 2.46
CA THR A 296 -16.43 5.55 3.56
C THR A 296 -16.59 6.55 4.69
N PHE A 297 -16.11 6.19 5.87
CA PHE A 297 -16.10 7.09 7.03
C PHE A 297 -15.40 8.43 6.73
N LEU A 298 -14.25 8.39 6.08
CA LEU A 298 -13.51 9.59 5.71
C LEU A 298 -14.31 10.45 4.73
N TYR A 299 -14.88 9.85 3.67
CA TYR A 299 -15.69 10.56 2.68
C TYR A 299 -16.89 11.27 3.31
N LYS A 300 -17.61 10.60 4.22
CA LYS A 300 -18.72 11.19 4.98
C LYS A 300 -18.26 12.38 5.80
N THR A 301 -17.11 12.24 6.46
CA THR A 301 -16.56 13.28 7.33
C THR A 301 -16.22 14.54 6.54
N VAL A 302 -15.51 14.41 5.41
CA VAL A 302 -15.09 15.56 4.59
C VAL A 302 -16.24 16.19 3.78
N THR A 303 -17.26 15.40 3.44
CA THR A 303 -18.45 15.91 2.73
C THR A 303 -19.42 16.62 3.69
N ALA A 304 -19.45 16.22 4.96
CA ALA A 304 -20.28 16.86 5.98
C ALA A 304 -19.81 18.27 6.38
N ASP A 305 -18.49 18.53 6.30
CA ASP A 305 -17.91 19.84 6.64
C ASP A 305 -16.86 20.26 5.61
N GLU A 306 -17.28 20.91 4.53
CA GLU A 306 -16.35 21.37 3.49
C GLU A 306 -15.64 22.70 3.84
N SER A 307 -15.89 23.27 5.02
CA SER A 307 -15.33 24.59 5.38
C SER A 307 -13.80 24.61 5.44
N LEU A 308 -13.19 23.44 5.65
CA LEU A 308 -11.74 23.24 5.77
C LEU A 308 -11.06 22.88 4.44
N MET A 309 -11.81 22.80 3.34
CA MET A 309 -11.28 22.43 2.04
C MET A 309 -10.27 23.47 1.54
N GLY A 310 -9.05 23.04 1.22
CA GLY A 310 -7.97 23.92 0.75
C GLY A 310 -7.15 24.59 1.87
N GLU A 311 -7.50 24.37 3.14
CA GLU A 311 -6.69 24.82 4.27
C GLU A 311 -5.49 23.89 4.55
N LYS A 312 -4.37 24.47 5.00
CA LYS A 312 -3.26 23.70 5.59
C LYS A 312 -3.64 23.32 7.02
N LEU A 313 -3.99 22.05 7.25
CA LEU A 313 -4.45 21.56 8.56
C LEU A 313 -3.28 20.96 9.36
N ALA A 314 -2.58 19.99 8.76
CA ALA A 314 -1.47 19.30 9.43
C ALA A 314 -0.28 20.25 9.64
N GLY A 315 0.35 20.22 10.81
CA GLY A 315 1.47 21.11 11.16
C GLY A 315 1.06 22.56 11.47
N VAL A 316 -0.24 22.87 11.46
CA VAL A 316 -0.81 24.14 11.95
C VAL A 316 -1.65 23.86 13.19
N ARG A 317 -2.53 22.85 13.09
CA ARG A 317 -3.38 22.42 14.19
C ARG A 317 -2.64 21.40 15.04
N ARG A 318 -2.94 21.41 16.34
CA ARG A 318 -2.42 20.40 17.27
C ARG A 318 -2.75 18.99 16.76
N PRO A 319 -1.75 18.11 16.62
CA PRO A 319 -1.95 16.79 16.06
C PRO A 319 -2.93 15.97 16.89
N ILE A 320 -3.69 15.15 16.20
CA ILE A 320 -4.60 14.19 16.81
C ILE A 320 -4.04 12.82 16.43
N LEU A 321 -3.37 12.18 17.39
CA LEU A 321 -2.86 10.83 17.18
C LEU A 321 -3.90 9.82 17.67
N SER A 322 -4.26 8.84 16.84
CA SER A 322 -5.16 7.77 17.27
C SER A 322 -4.55 6.96 18.42
N ARG A 323 -5.40 6.61 19.39
CA ARG A 323 -4.99 5.93 20.63
C ARG A 323 -6.02 4.86 21.00
N PRO A 324 -5.61 3.59 21.18
CA PRO A 324 -6.55 2.51 21.51
C PRO A 324 -7.38 2.77 22.76
N TYR A 325 -6.85 3.50 23.75
CA TYR A 325 -7.52 3.74 25.02
C TYR A 325 -8.63 4.81 24.95
N ARG A 326 -8.74 5.60 23.87
CA ARG A 326 -9.72 6.70 23.80
C ARG A 326 -11.17 6.21 23.86
N SER A 327 -11.50 5.14 23.15
CA SER A 327 -12.84 4.51 23.25
C SER A 327 -13.18 4.12 24.68
N GLU A 328 -12.24 3.48 25.38
CA GLU A 328 -12.45 3.06 26.77
C GLU A 328 -12.60 4.26 27.70
N LEU A 329 -11.87 5.35 27.44
CA LEU A 329 -12.02 6.59 28.19
C LEU A 329 -13.41 7.21 27.97
N GLU A 330 -13.86 7.29 26.72
CA GLU A 330 -15.18 7.83 26.37
C GLU A 330 -16.32 7.03 26.99
N ASP A 331 -16.26 5.69 26.92
CA ASP A 331 -17.25 4.81 27.55
C ASP A 331 -17.31 5.05 29.07
N LEU A 332 -16.15 5.08 29.73
CA LEU A 332 -16.06 5.31 31.18
C LEU A 332 -16.48 6.73 31.59
N GLU A 333 -16.27 7.74 30.75
CA GLU A 333 -16.78 9.11 30.96
C GLU A 333 -18.30 9.15 30.85
N SER A 334 -18.88 8.47 29.86
CA SER A 334 -20.33 8.36 29.67
C SER A 334 -20.99 7.63 30.85
N ASP A 335 -20.40 6.51 31.29
CA ASP A 335 -20.86 5.75 32.44
C ASP A 335 -20.75 6.58 33.73
N PHE A 336 -19.67 7.33 33.90
CA PHE A 336 -19.50 8.20 35.07
C PHE A 336 -20.52 9.35 35.07
N ALA A 337 -20.78 9.96 33.92
CA ALA A 337 -21.76 11.05 33.78
C ALA A 337 -23.22 10.59 34.00
N THR A 338 -23.52 9.32 33.73
CA THR A 338 -24.84 8.72 33.95
C THR A 338 -24.98 8.10 35.34
N SER A 339 -23.88 7.81 36.03
CA SER A 339 -23.88 7.34 37.41
C SER A 339 -24.12 8.50 38.40
N GLU A 340 -24.95 8.29 39.43
CA GLU A 340 -25.06 9.22 40.58
C GLU A 340 -23.82 9.19 41.50
N GLY A 341 -22.76 8.50 41.09
CA GLY A 341 -21.52 8.37 41.85
C GLY A 341 -20.71 9.66 41.84
N THR A 342 -20.35 10.15 43.03
CA THR A 342 -19.54 11.39 43.16
C THR A 342 -18.04 11.18 42.85
N GLU A 343 -17.55 9.94 42.78
CA GLU A 343 -16.13 9.66 42.62
C GLU A 343 -15.81 8.81 41.37
N ALA A 344 -14.90 9.32 40.54
CA ALA A 344 -14.40 8.63 39.36
C ALA A 344 -13.63 7.36 39.72
N SER A 345 -13.85 6.29 38.96
CA SER A 345 -13.13 5.02 39.13
C SER A 345 -11.61 5.20 38.99
N LYS A 346 -10.82 4.31 39.62
CA LYS A 346 -9.34 4.33 39.50
C LYS A 346 -8.89 4.27 38.02
N ARG A 347 -9.60 3.50 37.20
CA ARG A 347 -9.31 3.37 35.76
C ARG A 347 -9.60 4.66 35.02
N LEU A 348 -10.74 5.30 35.27
CA LEU A 348 -11.10 6.58 34.66
C LEU A 348 -10.08 7.68 35.01
N LYS A 349 -9.69 7.80 36.30
CA LYS A 349 -8.64 8.73 36.73
C LYS A 349 -7.31 8.48 36.00
N ALA A 350 -6.90 7.22 35.84
CA ALA A 350 -5.67 6.85 35.14
C ALA A 350 -5.73 7.18 33.64
N LEU A 351 -6.87 6.96 32.98
CA LEU A 351 -7.04 7.29 31.57
C LEU A 351 -7.10 8.81 31.32
N ARG A 352 -7.76 9.59 32.19
CA ARG A 352 -7.72 11.06 32.15
C ARG A 352 -6.30 11.60 32.28
N TYR A 353 -5.52 11.05 33.21
CA TYR A 353 -4.11 11.42 33.37
C TYR A 353 -3.33 11.12 32.09
N ARG A 354 -3.51 9.93 31.51
CA ARG A 354 -2.87 9.56 30.26
C ARG A 354 -3.25 10.49 29.10
N GLU A 355 -4.52 10.84 28.97
CA GLU A 355 -4.98 11.78 27.94
C GLU A 355 -4.33 13.16 28.10
N LYS A 356 -4.22 13.68 29.32
CA LYS A 356 -3.54 14.94 29.59
C LYS A 356 -2.09 14.92 29.10
N TYR A 357 -1.33 13.87 29.39
CA TYR A 357 0.06 13.72 28.91
C TYR A 357 0.12 13.64 27.39
N ASP A 358 -0.76 12.86 26.76
CA ASP A 358 -0.80 12.76 25.30
C ASP A 358 -1.13 14.12 24.64
N LEU A 359 -1.95 14.96 25.28
CA LEU A 359 -2.23 16.33 24.82
C LEU A 359 -1.02 17.26 24.95
N GLU A 360 -0.28 17.17 26.06
CA GLU A 360 0.97 17.94 26.27
C GLU A 360 2.06 17.55 25.26
N ASP A 361 2.22 16.25 25.02
CA ASP A 361 3.14 15.72 24.00
C ASP A 361 2.71 16.18 22.60
N SER A 362 1.40 16.14 22.28
CA SER A 362 0.87 16.61 21.00
C SER A 362 1.13 18.11 20.75
N ASN A 363 0.99 18.96 21.78
CA ASN A 363 1.37 20.37 21.68
C ASN A 363 2.86 20.52 21.38
N THR A 364 3.69 19.78 22.11
CA THR A 364 5.14 19.79 21.93
C THR A 364 5.53 19.38 20.51
N TYR A 365 4.88 18.37 19.94
CA TYR A 365 5.13 17.94 18.56
C TYR A 365 4.78 19.02 17.54
N ASN A 366 3.64 19.69 17.70
CA ASN A 366 3.24 20.78 16.80
C ASN A 366 4.23 21.94 16.85
N ASP A 367 4.62 22.36 18.05
CA ASP A 367 5.60 23.43 18.25
C ASP A 367 6.94 23.11 17.58
N LEU A 368 7.42 21.86 17.70
CA LEU A 368 8.65 21.42 17.07
C LEU A 368 8.54 21.41 15.54
N ILE A 369 7.41 21.00 14.96
CA ILE A 369 7.21 21.08 13.50
C ILE A 369 7.22 22.53 13.03
N MET A 370 6.47 23.42 13.69
CA MET A 370 6.43 24.84 13.33
C MET A 370 7.81 25.50 13.42
N GLN A 371 8.58 25.20 14.47
CA GLN A 371 9.95 25.71 14.63
C GLN A 371 10.89 25.18 13.52
N GLY A 372 10.80 23.90 13.18
CA GLY A 372 11.59 23.30 12.09
C GLY A 372 11.25 23.88 10.72
N GLU A 373 9.97 24.14 10.45
CA GLU A 373 9.55 24.84 9.21
C GLU A 373 10.10 26.26 9.14
N GLU A 374 10.03 27.00 10.24
CA GLU A 374 10.53 28.37 10.28
C GLU A 374 12.04 28.43 10.08
N ALA A 375 12.79 27.56 10.76
CA ALA A 375 14.23 27.40 10.53
C ALA A 375 14.50 27.06 9.05
N SER A 376 13.77 26.12 8.46
CA SER A 376 13.95 25.74 7.06
C SER A 376 13.72 26.89 6.06
N ARG A 377 12.86 27.88 6.38
CA ARG A 377 12.66 29.08 5.54
C ARG A 377 13.86 30.02 5.56
N LEU A 378 14.58 30.07 6.68
CA LEU A 378 15.79 30.88 6.85
C LEU A 378 16.99 30.31 6.09
N TRP A 379 16.99 29.01 5.78
CA TRP A 379 18.14 28.31 5.20
C TRP A 379 18.80 29.00 4.01
N LYS A 380 18.02 29.46 3.02
CA LYS A 380 18.53 30.16 1.83
C LYS A 380 18.65 31.69 2.00
N THR A 381 17.96 32.27 2.99
CA THR A 381 17.80 33.72 3.12
C THR A 381 18.71 34.33 4.17
N ASP A 382 18.89 33.67 5.31
CA ASP A 382 19.76 34.08 6.41
C ASP A 382 20.44 32.85 7.04
N PRO A 383 21.63 32.46 6.53
CA PRO A 383 22.37 31.31 7.04
C PRO A 383 22.79 31.41 8.52
N VAL A 384 22.95 32.63 9.04
CA VAL A 384 23.36 32.85 10.44
C VAL A 384 22.17 32.63 11.36
N ALA A 385 21.02 33.24 11.04
CA ALA A 385 19.78 33.00 11.78
C ALA A 385 19.33 31.54 11.66
N PHE A 386 19.51 30.92 10.50
CA PHE A 386 19.28 29.49 10.29
C PHE A 386 20.09 28.63 11.25
N ALA A 387 21.41 28.83 11.32
CA ALA A 387 22.28 28.03 12.19
C ALA A 387 21.88 28.15 13.69
N ALA A 388 21.49 29.34 14.13
CA ALA A 388 21.01 29.57 15.48
C ALA A 388 19.66 28.87 15.74
N ALA A 389 18.71 28.97 14.79
CA ALA A 389 17.41 28.33 14.89
C ALA A 389 17.50 26.80 14.87
N ASP A 390 18.33 26.24 14.00
CA ASP A 390 18.58 24.80 13.88
C ASP A 390 19.23 24.23 15.15
N ALA A 391 20.21 24.92 15.73
CA ALA A 391 20.82 24.53 17.00
C ALA A 391 19.83 24.57 18.17
N ALA A 392 19.00 25.62 18.25
CA ALA A 392 17.97 25.74 19.29
C ALA A 392 16.90 24.64 19.17
N TRP A 393 16.51 24.31 17.95
CA TRP A 393 15.55 23.25 17.66
C TRP A 393 16.08 21.87 18.06
N ASN A 394 17.31 21.54 17.68
CA ASN A 394 17.97 20.29 18.09
C ASN A 394 18.11 20.20 19.61
N ALA A 395 18.54 21.28 20.27
CA ALA A 395 18.65 21.33 21.73
C ALA A 395 17.30 21.03 22.42
N LYS A 396 16.19 21.52 21.87
CA LYS A 396 14.84 21.21 22.40
C LYS A 396 14.50 19.73 22.26
N ILE A 397 14.84 19.09 21.14
CA ILE A 397 14.61 17.65 20.92
C ILE A 397 15.45 16.80 21.89
N ASP A 398 16.68 17.20 22.17
CA ASP A 398 17.54 16.46 23.11
C ASP A 398 17.03 16.46 24.54
N THR A 399 16.18 17.44 24.92
CA THR A 399 15.51 17.44 26.23
C THR A 399 14.31 16.49 26.31
N LEU A 400 13.81 15.96 25.18
CA LEU A 400 12.65 15.09 25.17
C LEU A 400 12.96 13.73 25.80
N LYS A 401 11.97 13.17 26.51
CA LYS A 401 12.04 11.80 27.01
C LYS A 401 12.16 10.81 25.85
N LYS A 402 12.83 9.69 26.07
CA LYS A 402 13.07 8.63 25.07
C LYS A 402 11.82 8.24 24.25
N ASN A 403 10.69 8.01 24.90
CA ASN A 403 9.46 7.61 24.22
C ASN A 403 8.82 8.77 23.43
N THR A 404 8.77 9.96 24.03
CA THR A 404 8.28 11.19 23.38
C THR A 404 9.11 11.54 22.14
N ARG A 405 10.45 11.40 22.20
CA ARG A 405 11.34 11.58 21.03
C ARG A 405 11.06 10.56 19.93
N LYS A 406 10.86 9.28 20.27
CA LYS A 406 10.50 8.23 19.29
C LYS A 406 9.18 8.50 18.60
N GLU A 407 8.15 8.89 19.34
CA GLU A 407 6.84 9.24 18.78
C GLU A 407 6.94 10.50 17.90
N PHE A 408 7.69 11.52 18.35
CA PHE A 408 7.96 12.72 17.55
C PHE A 408 8.61 12.38 16.20
N VAL A 409 9.61 11.50 16.17
CA VAL A 409 10.26 11.07 14.92
C VAL A 409 9.25 10.43 13.96
N ILE A 410 8.35 9.56 14.45
CA ILE A 410 7.32 8.93 13.61
C ILE A 410 6.32 9.97 13.09
N PHE A 411 5.88 10.89 13.95
CA PHE A 411 4.99 11.98 13.57
C PHE A 411 5.63 12.90 12.52
N ARG A 412 6.88 13.33 12.75
CA ARG A 412 7.69 14.16 11.84
C ARG A 412 7.84 13.49 10.48
N ASP A 413 8.12 12.19 10.43
CA ASP A 413 8.31 11.48 9.17
C ASP A 413 7.02 11.40 8.35
N ASN A 414 5.88 11.09 8.98
CA ASN A 414 4.58 11.14 8.31
C ASN A 414 4.26 12.54 7.79
N TYR A 415 4.53 13.57 8.61
CA TYR A 415 4.37 14.96 8.21
C TYR A 415 5.25 15.32 7.00
N HIS A 416 6.53 14.96 7.05
CA HIS A 416 7.49 15.24 6.00
C HIS A 416 7.10 14.58 4.68
N LEU A 417 6.74 13.28 4.70
CA LEU A 417 6.27 12.56 3.51
C LEU A 417 5.02 13.19 2.89
N PHE A 418 4.08 13.63 3.73
CA PHE A 418 2.87 14.29 3.28
C PHE A 418 3.14 15.70 2.72
N ARG A 419 4.14 16.42 3.22
CA ARG A 419 4.44 17.79 2.76
C ARG A 419 5.31 17.87 1.51
N GLN A 420 5.84 16.76 1.02
CA GLN A 420 6.50 16.76 -0.29
C GLN A 420 5.52 17.09 -1.41
N ASP A 421 6.03 17.65 -2.51
CA ASP A 421 5.26 17.93 -3.73
C ASP A 421 5.86 17.18 -4.94
N PRO A 422 5.14 16.20 -5.52
CA PRO A 422 3.86 15.67 -5.05
C PRO A 422 4.02 14.95 -3.70
N HIS A 423 2.91 14.75 -2.97
CA HIS A 423 2.89 13.92 -1.76
C HIS A 423 3.58 12.58 -2.02
N MET A 424 4.38 12.07 -1.09
CA MET A 424 5.15 10.86 -1.37
C MET A 424 4.25 9.63 -1.58
N LEU A 425 3.42 9.34 -0.58
CA LEU A 425 2.65 8.10 -0.54
C LEU A 425 1.55 8.15 -1.60
N HIS A 426 1.42 7.08 -2.39
CA HIS A 426 0.35 6.97 -3.40
C HIS A 426 -1.05 7.18 -2.81
N TRP A 427 -1.25 6.78 -1.56
CA TRP A 427 -2.49 7.00 -0.83
C TRP A 427 -2.92 8.47 -0.84
N ASP A 428 -2.01 9.41 -0.60
CA ASP A 428 -2.33 10.85 -0.52
C ASP A 428 -2.53 11.51 -1.88
N ARG A 429 -2.12 10.81 -2.93
CA ARG A 429 -2.25 11.23 -4.33
C ARG A 429 -3.51 10.67 -4.99
N ARG A 430 -4.30 9.86 -4.28
CA ARG A 430 -5.45 9.16 -4.85
C ARG A 430 -6.41 10.13 -5.55
N PRO A 431 -6.86 9.83 -6.78
CA PRO A 431 -7.76 10.71 -7.54
C PRO A 431 -9.18 10.69 -6.98
N PHE A 432 -9.53 9.63 -6.24
CA PHE A 432 -10.84 9.41 -5.65
C PHE A 432 -10.72 8.58 -4.36
N GLU A 433 -11.75 8.65 -3.52
CA GLU A 433 -11.86 7.78 -2.34
C GLU A 433 -12.30 6.36 -2.77
N PRO A 434 -11.80 5.28 -2.12
CA PRO A 434 -12.20 3.91 -2.45
C PRO A 434 -13.65 3.64 -2.07
N LEU A 435 -14.33 2.77 -2.83
CA LEU A 435 -15.69 2.32 -2.52
C LEU A 435 -15.68 1.33 -1.35
N ALA A 436 -16.54 1.54 -0.36
CA ALA A 436 -16.70 0.61 0.76
C ALA A 436 -17.35 -0.71 0.30
N VAL A 437 -16.66 -1.83 0.51
CA VAL A 437 -17.19 -3.18 0.23
C VAL A 437 -17.75 -3.83 1.48
N ARG A 438 -18.70 -4.75 1.29
CA ARG A 438 -19.30 -5.56 2.35
C ARG A 438 -18.92 -7.04 2.17
N ALA A 439 -18.94 -7.79 3.27
CA ALA A 439 -18.53 -9.20 3.25
C ALA A 439 -19.47 -10.09 2.43
N ASP A 440 -20.77 -9.78 2.42
CA ASP A 440 -21.82 -10.51 1.69
C ASP A 440 -21.72 -10.38 0.16
N GLU A 441 -20.84 -9.53 -0.33
CA GLU A 441 -20.58 -9.31 -1.76
C GLU A 441 -19.55 -10.29 -2.34
N PHE A 442 -18.97 -11.11 -1.47
CA PHE A 442 -17.98 -12.11 -1.78
C PHE A 442 -18.45 -13.49 -1.30
N TYR A 443 -17.96 -14.54 -1.95
CA TYR A 443 -18.17 -15.91 -1.51
C TYR A 443 -16.85 -16.70 -1.50
N PRO A 444 -16.39 -17.22 -0.34
CA PRO A 444 -16.95 -17.02 1.01
C PRO A 444 -17.03 -15.54 1.43
N GLN A 445 -17.88 -15.19 2.41
CA GLN A 445 -18.14 -13.82 2.85
C GLN A 445 -16.91 -13.19 3.55
N VAL A 446 -15.94 -12.77 2.74
CA VAL A 446 -14.70 -12.13 3.17
C VAL A 446 -14.47 -10.91 2.29
N PRO A 447 -14.41 -9.70 2.88
CA PRO A 447 -14.16 -8.50 2.10
C PRO A 447 -12.77 -8.57 1.45
N CYS A 448 -12.72 -8.24 0.16
CA CYS A 448 -11.51 -8.16 -0.64
C CYS A 448 -11.33 -6.74 -1.16
N ALA A 449 -10.13 -6.41 -1.62
CA ALA A 449 -9.81 -5.11 -2.20
C ALA A 449 -9.45 -5.24 -3.68
N LEU A 450 -9.85 -4.27 -4.49
CA LEU A 450 -9.47 -4.13 -5.88
C LEU A 450 -8.43 -3.01 -6.02
N LEU A 451 -7.25 -3.36 -6.52
CA LEU A 451 -6.16 -2.44 -6.80
C LEU A 451 -6.02 -2.19 -8.30
N ASP A 452 -5.82 -0.93 -8.68
CA ASP A 452 -5.45 -0.50 -10.03
C ASP A 452 -4.00 0.00 -10.05
N LEU A 453 -3.15 -0.75 -10.75
CA LEU A 453 -1.72 -0.50 -10.86
C LEU A 453 -1.39 -0.07 -12.28
N GLN A 454 -0.81 1.12 -12.42
CA GLN A 454 -0.21 1.58 -13.67
C GLN A 454 1.30 1.66 -13.51
N PRO A 455 2.05 0.78 -14.18
CA PRO A 455 3.51 0.89 -14.25
C PRO A 455 3.95 2.20 -14.93
N LYS A 456 5.10 2.72 -14.51
CA LYS A 456 5.82 3.84 -15.15
C LYS A 456 7.21 3.40 -15.60
N THR A 457 7.81 4.21 -16.45
CA THR A 457 9.21 4.06 -16.85
C THR A 457 10.13 4.35 -15.66
N MET A 458 10.79 3.33 -15.13
CA MET A 458 11.82 3.49 -14.09
C MET A 458 13.06 4.21 -14.66
N HIS A 459 13.79 4.92 -13.80
CA HIS A 459 15.08 5.51 -14.17
C HIS A 459 16.02 4.44 -14.77
N HIS A 460 16.77 4.80 -15.81
CA HIS A 460 17.54 3.82 -16.59
C HIS A 460 18.54 3.03 -15.73
N ASN A 461 19.19 3.67 -14.75
CA ASN A 461 20.12 3.03 -13.82
C ASN A 461 19.45 2.01 -12.89
N LEU A 462 18.16 2.20 -12.58
CA LEU A 462 17.38 1.30 -11.72
C LEU A 462 16.77 0.13 -12.51
N ARG A 463 16.58 0.31 -13.82
CA ARG A 463 15.97 -0.68 -14.72
C ARG A 463 16.94 -1.75 -15.21
N GLN A 464 18.24 -1.45 -15.33
CA GLN A 464 19.20 -2.41 -15.91
C GLN A 464 19.15 -3.77 -15.18
N HIS A 465 19.09 -4.87 -15.93
CA HIS A 465 19.05 -6.23 -15.37
C HIS A 465 19.83 -7.22 -16.24
N GLY A 466 20.31 -8.31 -15.64
CA GLY A 466 21.09 -9.36 -16.30
C GLY A 466 22.60 -9.30 -16.02
N PRO A 467 23.39 -10.21 -16.59
CA PRO A 467 24.79 -10.42 -16.20
C PRO A 467 25.72 -9.23 -16.48
N ASN A 468 25.37 -8.37 -17.45
CA ASN A 468 26.15 -7.17 -17.79
C ASN A 468 25.55 -5.88 -17.17
N ALA A 469 24.47 -5.98 -16.40
CA ALA A 469 23.76 -4.84 -15.84
C ALA A 469 24.38 -4.38 -14.52
N ARG A 470 25.54 -3.69 -14.62
CA ARG A 470 26.27 -3.20 -13.44
C ARG A 470 25.43 -2.26 -12.59
N ALA A 471 24.78 -1.26 -13.20
CA ALA A 471 24.06 -0.23 -12.45
C ALA A 471 22.87 -0.79 -11.67
N GLY A 472 22.02 -1.58 -12.32
CA GLY A 472 20.81 -2.08 -11.69
C GLY A 472 21.04 -3.20 -10.66
N SER A 473 22.10 -4.01 -10.86
CA SER A 473 22.53 -4.99 -9.87
C SER A 473 23.11 -4.31 -8.61
N LEU A 474 23.93 -3.29 -8.80
CA LEU A 474 24.45 -2.47 -7.69
C LEU A 474 23.31 -1.75 -6.97
N ALA A 475 22.40 -1.11 -7.69
CA ALA A 475 21.26 -0.40 -7.12
C ALA A 475 20.36 -1.33 -6.28
N ASP A 476 20.12 -2.56 -6.72
CA ASP A 476 19.36 -3.57 -5.97
C ASP A 476 20.07 -3.95 -4.66
N ALA A 477 21.38 -4.20 -4.74
CA ALA A 477 22.19 -4.57 -3.59
C ALA A 477 22.20 -3.46 -2.53
N ILE A 478 22.48 -2.21 -2.93
CA ILE A 478 22.50 -1.09 -1.98
C ILE A 478 21.11 -0.75 -1.45
N LEU A 479 20.04 -0.99 -2.22
CA LEU A 479 18.68 -0.79 -1.73
C LEU A 479 18.34 -1.71 -0.55
N ARG A 480 18.88 -2.93 -0.53
CA ARG A 480 18.71 -3.87 0.60
C ARG A 480 19.37 -3.33 1.86
N PHE A 481 20.63 -2.89 1.76
CA PHE A 481 21.31 -2.24 2.88
C PHE A 481 20.57 -0.99 3.34
N TRP A 482 20.11 -0.15 2.40
CA TRP A 482 19.41 1.09 2.70
C TRP A 482 18.22 0.89 3.66
N TYR A 483 17.39 -0.12 3.39
CA TYR A 483 16.21 -0.40 4.21
C TYR A 483 16.53 -1.11 5.53
N GLY A 484 17.68 -1.80 5.63
CA GLY A 484 18.21 -2.26 6.92
C GLY A 484 18.50 -1.11 7.90
N TYR A 485 18.76 0.10 7.36
CA TYR A 485 19.02 1.32 8.14
C TYR A 485 17.92 2.39 7.93
N SER A 486 16.68 1.96 7.70
CA SER A 486 15.55 2.83 7.33
C SER A 486 15.27 4.01 8.28
N LEU A 487 15.68 3.92 9.56
CA LEU A 487 15.51 4.98 10.57
C LEU A 487 16.74 5.88 10.73
N TYR A 488 17.87 5.56 10.11
CA TYR A 488 19.06 6.40 10.20
C TYR A 488 18.88 7.67 9.38
N PRO A 489 19.46 8.80 9.84
CA PRO A 489 19.70 9.96 8.98
C PRO A 489 20.39 9.51 7.69
N VAL A 490 20.01 10.09 6.56
CA VAL A 490 20.55 9.74 5.23
C VAL A 490 22.09 9.74 5.18
N SER A 491 22.77 10.72 5.76
CA SER A 491 24.23 10.81 5.84
C SER A 491 24.85 9.55 6.46
N LYS A 492 24.25 9.07 7.56
CA LYS A 492 24.65 7.83 8.22
C LYS A 492 24.23 6.59 7.44
N ALA A 493 23.05 6.59 6.82
CA ALA A 493 22.58 5.48 5.98
C ALA A 493 23.48 5.30 4.74
N MET A 494 23.97 6.39 4.16
CA MET A 494 24.98 6.38 3.09
C MET A 494 26.28 5.73 3.57
N ASP A 495 26.80 6.10 4.75
CA ASP A 495 27.98 5.45 5.33
C ASP A 495 27.75 3.95 5.64
N SER A 496 26.50 3.55 5.88
CA SER A 496 26.14 2.13 6.04
C SER A 496 26.17 1.36 4.71
N LEU A 497 25.89 2.00 3.56
CA LEU A 497 26.03 1.37 2.24
C LEU A 497 27.48 0.94 1.99
N TRP A 498 28.42 1.84 2.23
CA TRP A 498 29.85 1.52 2.22
C TRP A 498 30.62 2.55 3.06
N PRO A 499 31.61 2.11 3.88
CA PRO A 499 32.34 3.02 4.76
C PRO A 499 32.97 4.19 4.02
N GLY A 500 32.62 5.42 4.42
CA GLY A 500 33.17 6.65 3.85
C GLY A 500 32.33 7.27 2.73
N PHE A 501 31.28 6.58 2.25
CA PHE A 501 30.38 7.11 1.23
C PHE A 501 29.52 8.28 1.76
N GLY A 502 29.22 8.32 3.06
CA GLY A 502 28.48 9.41 3.69
C GLY A 502 29.17 10.76 3.59
N LYS A 503 30.48 10.81 3.31
CA LYS A 503 31.22 12.05 3.01
C LYS A 503 30.72 12.75 1.75
N ASN A 504 30.07 12.04 0.84
CA ASN A 504 29.46 12.60 -0.37
C ASN A 504 28.07 13.21 -0.10
N PHE A 505 27.51 13.08 1.11
CA PHE A 505 26.21 13.68 1.48
C PHE A 505 26.07 15.16 1.11
N PRO A 506 27.09 16.04 1.33
CA PRO A 506 27.00 17.44 0.94
C PRO A 506 26.90 17.66 -0.58
N GLU A 507 27.39 16.74 -1.41
CA GLU A 507 27.35 16.86 -2.87
C GLU A 507 25.95 16.62 -3.42
N ILE A 508 25.15 15.80 -2.72
CA ILE A 508 23.77 15.48 -3.10
C ILE A 508 22.80 16.54 -2.54
N THR A 509 22.75 17.67 -3.25
CA THR A 509 21.99 18.87 -2.80
C THR A 509 20.50 18.63 -2.60
N CYS A 510 19.88 17.68 -3.33
CA CYS A 510 18.45 17.39 -3.21
C CYS A 510 18.03 16.81 -1.85
N LEU A 511 18.98 16.25 -1.08
CA LEU A 511 18.72 15.76 0.28
C LEU A 511 18.53 16.89 1.29
N ARG A 512 19.01 18.08 0.97
CA ARG A 512 18.93 19.27 1.83
C ARG A 512 17.92 20.30 1.35
N ASP A 513 17.45 20.20 0.10
CA ASP A 513 16.51 21.18 -0.47
C ASP A 513 15.04 20.82 -0.18
N PRO A 514 14.30 21.59 0.65
CA PRO A 514 12.88 21.34 0.91
C PRO A 514 12.03 21.28 -0.36
N ALA A 515 12.38 22.06 -1.39
CA ALA A 515 11.65 22.06 -2.67
C ALA A 515 11.80 20.75 -3.46
N LYS A 516 12.80 19.93 -3.10
CA LYS A 516 13.02 18.59 -3.66
C LYS A 516 12.70 17.48 -2.67
N GLY A 517 12.02 17.80 -1.56
CA GLY A 517 11.71 16.84 -0.49
C GLY A 517 12.88 16.56 0.46
N GLY A 518 13.92 17.39 0.47
CA GLY A 518 15.03 17.32 1.43
C GLY A 518 14.73 18.06 2.74
N SER A 519 15.71 18.06 3.65
CA SER A 519 15.68 18.88 4.86
C SER A 519 17.04 19.55 5.08
N PRO A 520 17.08 20.88 5.27
CA PRO A 520 18.33 21.58 5.53
C PRO A 520 18.78 21.47 6.98
N LEU A 521 17.87 21.12 7.88
CA LEU A 521 18.10 21.00 9.32
C LEU A 521 19.12 19.90 9.62
N SER A 522 19.93 20.11 10.67
CA SER A 522 20.93 19.13 11.11
C SER A 522 20.40 18.19 12.20
N GLY A 523 21.14 17.14 12.53
CA GLY A 523 20.82 16.24 13.65
C GLY A 523 19.51 15.48 13.45
N ASP A 524 18.57 15.63 14.38
CA ASP A 524 17.21 15.08 14.23
C ASP A 524 16.41 15.80 13.13
N GLY A 525 16.96 16.80 12.47
CA GLY A 525 16.31 17.52 11.38
C GLY A 525 16.55 16.87 10.02
N GLU A 526 17.59 16.04 9.93
CA GLU A 526 17.95 15.34 8.71
C GLU A 526 16.88 14.27 8.37
N ILE A 527 16.53 14.16 7.08
CA ILE A 527 15.56 13.16 6.65
C ILE A 527 16.12 11.75 6.91
N PRO A 528 15.30 10.81 7.42
CA PRO A 528 15.73 9.43 7.55
C PRO A 528 15.67 8.70 6.22
N ALA A 529 16.41 7.60 6.11
CA ALA A 529 16.49 6.77 4.90
C ALA A 529 15.10 6.36 4.34
N ARG A 530 14.13 6.06 5.21
CA ARG A 530 12.74 5.75 4.81
C ARG A 530 11.94 6.92 4.25
N CYS A 531 12.44 8.15 4.31
CA CYS A 531 11.77 9.34 3.79
C CYS A 531 12.31 9.81 2.44
N VAL A 532 13.33 9.13 1.90
CA VAL A 532 13.91 9.45 0.60
C VAL A 532 12.91 9.21 -0.53
N ASN A 533 12.79 10.19 -1.44
CA ASN A 533 11.99 10.07 -2.66
C ASN A 533 12.80 9.46 -3.82
N GLU A 534 12.11 9.14 -4.91
CA GLU A 534 12.71 8.60 -6.13
C GLU A 534 13.87 9.45 -6.66
N LYS A 535 13.71 10.79 -6.73
CA LYS A 535 14.75 11.68 -7.30
C LYS A 535 16.02 11.66 -6.44
N GLN A 536 15.84 11.75 -5.12
CA GLN A 536 16.92 11.66 -4.15
C GLN A 536 17.62 10.30 -4.21
N TRP A 537 16.86 9.20 -4.34
CA TRP A 537 17.43 7.87 -4.49
C TRP A 537 18.23 7.71 -5.78
N VAL A 538 17.75 8.26 -6.90
CA VAL A 538 18.51 8.27 -8.16
C VAL A 538 19.83 9.01 -8.00
N GLU A 539 19.83 10.21 -7.40
CA GLU A 539 21.07 10.97 -7.17
C GLU A 539 22.03 10.22 -6.21
N ILE A 540 21.52 9.52 -5.19
CA ILE A 540 22.33 8.65 -4.30
C ILE A 540 22.98 7.52 -5.10
N VAL A 541 22.20 6.81 -5.91
CA VAL A 541 22.69 5.68 -6.72
C VAL A 541 23.73 6.16 -7.74
N GLU A 542 23.49 7.27 -8.42
CA GLU A 542 24.45 7.87 -9.35
C GLU A 542 25.75 8.31 -8.68
N THR A 543 25.64 8.95 -7.52
CA THR A 543 26.80 9.36 -6.73
C THR A 543 27.59 8.15 -6.26
N PHE A 544 26.91 7.09 -5.81
CA PHE A 544 27.55 5.83 -5.40
C PHE A 544 28.29 5.17 -6.55
N MET A 545 27.70 5.12 -7.74
CA MET A 545 28.33 4.51 -8.92
C MET A 545 29.52 5.32 -9.45
N ASN A 546 29.48 6.64 -9.34
CA ASN A 546 30.56 7.53 -9.76
C ASN A 546 31.65 7.70 -8.68
N TRP A 547 31.45 7.11 -7.49
CA TRP A 547 32.39 7.23 -6.39
C TRP A 547 33.67 6.45 -6.67
N PRO A 548 34.87 7.04 -6.51
CA PRO A 548 36.14 6.37 -6.83
C PRO A 548 36.40 5.08 -6.05
N PHE A 549 35.73 4.91 -4.90
CA PHE A 549 35.87 3.76 -4.02
C PHE A 549 34.66 2.82 -4.09
N VAL A 550 33.87 2.90 -5.16
CA VAL A 550 32.72 2.00 -5.36
C VAL A 550 33.20 0.55 -5.35
N PRO A 551 32.63 -0.32 -4.49
CA PRO A 551 33.00 -1.72 -4.45
C PRO A 551 32.55 -2.47 -5.71
N GLU A 552 33.20 -3.59 -5.97
CA GLU A 552 32.71 -4.54 -6.96
C GLU A 552 31.42 -5.21 -6.48
N TYR A 553 30.56 -5.62 -7.41
CA TYR A 553 29.27 -6.25 -7.06
C TYR A 553 29.45 -7.50 -6.17
N GLN A 554 30.51 -8.27 -6.42
CA GLN A 554 30.82 -9.46 -5.61
C GLN A 554 31.14 -9.12 -4.16
N GLU A 555 31.79 -7.99 -3.90
CA GLU A 555 32.12 -7.54 -2.54
C GLU A 555 30.85 -7.12 -1.79
N LEU A 556 29.93 -6.43 -2.47
CA LEU A 556 28.62 -6.08 -1.91
C LEU A 556 27.79 -7.32 -1.59
N VAL A 557 27.76 -8.30 -2.50
CA VAL A 557 27.05 -9.56 -2.26
C VAL A 557 27.68 -10.35 -1.12
N GLY A 558 29.02 -10.42 -1.06
CA GLY A 558 29.72 -11.06 0.07
C GLY A 558 29.32 -10.44 1.40
N ARG A 559 29.31 -9.10 1.47
CA ARG A 559 28.89 -8.38 2.67
C ARG A 559 27.42 -8.61 3.03
N LEU A 560 26.51 -8.70 2.05
CA LEU A 560 25.10 -9.03 2.30
C LEU A 560 24.94 -10.41 2.94
N MET A 561 25.77 -11.38 2.55
CA MET A 561 25.74 -12.73 3.12
C MET A 561 26.31 -12.74 4.55
N ASP A 562 27.36 -11.94 4.81
CA ASP A 562 28.05 -11.88 6.10
C ASP A 562 27.27 -11.10 7.18
N GLU A 563 26.55 -10.03 6.82
CA GLU A 563 25.70 -9.27 7.76
C GLU A 563 24.45 -10.06 8.19
N GLY A 564 24.24 -11.25 7.60
CA GLY A 564 23.02 -12.03 7.72
C GLY A 564 21.89 -11.35 6.95
N GLU A 565 21.03 -12.14 6.30
CA GLU A 565 19.69 -11.62 5.99
C GLU A 565 19.08 -11.22 7.33
N SER A 566 19.01 -9.92 7.63
CA SER A 566 18.09 -9.45 8.65
C SER A 566 16.75 -10.00 8.22
N GLU A 567 16.23 -10.99 8.96
CA GLU A 567 15.00 -11.73 8.64
C GLU A 567 14.02 -10.78 7.97
N ASP A 568 13.59 -11.10 6.75
CA ASP A 568 12.65 -10.30 5.97
C ASP A 568 11.60 -9.68 6.92
N GLU A 569 11.72 -8.37 7.18
CA GLU A 569 10.80 -7.62 8.05
C GLU A 569 9.37 -7.53 7.45
N ASP A 570 9.12 -8.21 6.34
CA ASP A 570 7.79 -8.52 5.81
C ASP A 570 7.01 -9.49 6.71
N ASP A 571 7.67 -10.07 7.72
CA ASP A 571 7.13 -11.00 8.71
C ASP A 571 6.96 -10.39 10.11
N ALA A 572 6.82 -9.05 10.19
CA ALA A 572 6.47 -8.38 11.43
C ALA A 572 5.12 -8.91 11.96
N LYS A 573 5.19 -9.92 12.84
CA LYS A 573 4.14 -10.26 13.79
C LYS A 573 3.62 -8.95 14.36
N SER A 574 2.39 -8.60 13.98
CA SER A 574 1.65 -7.50 14.60
C SER A 574 1.62 -7.75 16.11
N GLY A 575 2.49 -7.04 16.80
CA GLY A 575 2.92 -7.38 18.14
C GLY A 575 3.93 -6.37 18.63
N ALA A 576 3.51 -5.11 18.74
CA ALA A 576 4.11 -4.18 19.70
C ALA A 576 3.86 -4.74 21.12
N MET A 577 4.67 -5.71 21.51
CA MET A 577 4.83 -6.15 22.89
C MET A 577 6.28 -5.84 23.27
N GLY A 578 6.43 -4.89 24.19
CA GLY A 578 7.71 -4.60 24.81
C GLY A 578 8.30 -5.87 25.40
N GLY A 579 9.38 -6.34 24.80
CA GLY A 579 10.28 -7.31 25.41
C GLY A 579 11.40 -6.55 26.08
N SER A 580 11.45 -6.65 27.41
CA SER A 580 12.59 -6.24 28.23
C SER A 580 13.85 -6.96 27.75
N LEU A 581 14.87 -6.19 27.37
CA LEU A 581 16.24 -6.69 27.28
C LEU A 581 16.72 -7.01 28.70
N HIS A 582 16.95 -8.29 28.98
CA HIS A 582 17.84 -8.72 30.04
C HIS A 582 19.10 -9.29 29.39
N MET A 583 20.22 -8.64 29.74
CA MET A 583 21.64 -8.91 29.47
C MET A 583 22.10 -8.82 28.01
#